data_AF-A0A442S164-F1
#
_entry.id   AF-A0A442S164-F1
#
_cell.length_a   1.000
_cell.length_b   1.000
_cell.length_c   1.000
_cell.angle_alpha   90.00
_cell.angle_beta   90.00
_cell.angle_gamma   90.00
#
_symmetry.space_group_name_H-M   'P 1'
#
loop_
_entity.id
_entity.type
_entity.pdbx_description
1 polymer ?
#
loop_
_entity_poly.entity_id
_entity_poly.type
_entity_poly.pdbx_seq_one_letter_code
_entity_poly.pdbx_strand_id
1 'polypeptide(L)'
;MKAETTNADDFSAFLDRLGRLPTGFSRGIYEGSPYGVTIDRSAGWTKLFARELGGREIVSFNLYRTAEGEVHLRPCEMSSAKVIDFVRGFSADTS
;
A
#
# COMPACT_ATOMS: atom_id res chain seq x y z
N MET A 1 -24.50 2.22 8.51
CA MET A 1 -23.18 2.25 7.83
C MET A 1 -22.45 3.49 8.31
N LYS A 2 -21.35 3.34 9.05
CA LYS A 2 -20.45 4.47 9.31
C LYS A 2 -19.39 4.47 8.21
N ALA A 3 -19.22 5.60 7.53
CA ALA A 3 -18.05 5.81 6.69
C ALA A 3 -16.84 5.85 7.63
N GLU A 4 -15.92 4.91 7.48
CA GLU A 4 -14.63 4.95 8.15
C GLU A 4 -13.81 6.06 7.49
N THR A 5 -13.86 7.23 8.11
CA THR A 5 -12.96 8.34 7.79
C THR A 5 -11.57 7.93 8.25
N THR A 6 -10.71 7.56 7.32
CA THR A 6 -9.26 7.57 7.55
C THR A 6 -8.88 8.96 8.05
N ASN A 7 -8.45 9.10 9.31
CA ASN A 7 -8.00 10.38 9.84
C ASN A 7 -6.65 10.75 9.21
N ALA A 8 -6.30 12.04 9.17
CA ALA A 8 -5.05 12.54 8.57
C ALA A 8 -3.80 11.82 9.12
N ASP A 9 -3.82 11.44 10.40
CA ASP A 9 -2.74 10.69 11.06
C ASP A 9 -2.54 9.30 10.44
N ASP A 10 -3.64 8.58 10.14
CA ASP A 10 -3.58 7.25 9.52
C ASP A 10 -3.00 7.33 8.11
N PHE A 11 -3.39 8.38 7.36
CA PHE A 11 -2.87 8.60 6.02
C PHE A 11 -1.38 8.98 6.05
N SER A 12 -0.93 9.79 7.01
CA SER A 12 0.50 10.08 7.19
C SER A 12 1.30 8.82 7.52
N ALA A 13 0.82 8.00 8.46
CA ALA A 13 1.46 6.74 8.83
C ALA A 13 1.53 5.75 7.64
N PHE A 14 0.49 5.73 6.81
CA PHE A 14 0.48 4.99 5.54
C PHE A 14 1.58 5.47 4.58
N LEU A 15 1.69 6.78 4.34
CA LEU A 15 2.70 7.34 3.43
C LEU A 15 4.12 7.06 3.93
N ASP A 16 4.36 7.23 5.23
CA ASP A 16 5.63 6.93 5.88
C ASP A 16 6.01 5.45 5.73
N ARG A 17 5.04 4.55 5.96
CA ARG A 17 5.28 3.11 5.83
C ARG A 17 5.55 2.72 4.39
N LEU A 18 4.75 3.23 3.44
CA LEU A 18 4.95 3.02 2.01
C LEU A 18 6.33 3.52 1.55
N GLY A 19 6.81 4.63 2.10
CA GLY A 19 8.13 5.19 1.80
C GLY A 19 9.29 4.28 2.24
N ARG A 20 9.10 3.46 3.28
CA ARG A 20 10.11 2.54 3.81
C ARG A 20 10.15 1.17 3.11
N LEU A 21 9.12 0.82 2.33
CA LEU A 21 9.09 -0.46 1.61
C LEU A 21 10.04 -0.41 0.39
N PRO A 22 10.79 -1.49 0.09
CA PRO A 22 11.72 -1.51 -1.03
C PRO A 22 11.02 -1.32 -2.38
N THR A 23 11.71 -0.73 -3.36
CA THR A 23 11.26 -0.73 -4.77
C THR A 23 11.55 -2.11 -5.37
N GLY A 24 10.70 -2.55 -6.31
CA GLY A 24 10.78 -3.88 -6.91
C GLY A 24 9.98 -4.91 -6.13
N PHE A 25 10.32 -6.18 -6.32
CA PHE A 25 9.63 -7.30 -5.67
C PHE A 25 10.21 -7.58 -4.27
N SER A 26 9.32 -7.81 -3.32
CA SER A 26 9.63 -8.29 -1.97
C SER A 26 8.62 -9.33 -1.53
N ARG A 27 9.02 -10.21 -0.62
CA ARG A 27 8.12 -11.11 0.12
C ARG A 27 7.92 -10.58 1.53
N GLY A 28 6.83 -11.00 2.16
CA GLY A 28 6.55 -10.65 3.55
C GLY A 28 5.23 -11.20 4.03
N ILE A 29 4.83 -10.79 5.24
CA ILE A 29 3.61 -11.23 5.90
C ILE A 29 2.65 -10.06 6.09
N TYR A 30 1.36 -10.30 5.90
CA TYR A 30 0.28 -9.43 6.32
C TYR A 30 -0.82 -10.29 6.95
N GLU A 31 -1.26 -9.94 8.16
CA GLU A 31 -2.29 -10.69 8.92
C GLU A 31 -2.01 -12.21 9.03
N GLY A 32 -0.74 -12.60 9.08
CA GLY A 32 -0.32 -14.01 9.14
C GLY A 32 -0.26 -14.74 7.79
N SER A 33 -0.74 -14.13 6.70
CA SER A 33 -0.65 -14.67 5.36
C SER A 33 0.60 -14.18 4.61
N PRO A 34 1.25 -15.05 3.79
CA PRO A 34 2.40 -14.65 2.98
C PRO A 34 1.97 -13.92 1.71
N TYR A 35 2.62 -12.79 1.43
CA TYR A 35 2.40 -11.97 0.24
C TYR A 35 3.68 -11.80 -0.58
N GLY A 36 3.51 -11.72 -1.89
CA GLY A 36 4.48 -11.11 -2.79
C GLY A 36 4.01 -9.69 -3.12
N VAL A 37 4.88 -8.70 -2.93
CA VAL A 37 4.58 -7.28 -3.14
C VAL A 37 5.58 -6.70 -4.14
N THR A 38 5.06 -6.10 -5.20
CA THR A 38 5.83 -5.33 -6.16
C THR A 38 5.50 -3.85 -6.01
N ILE A 39 6.52 -3.02 -5.83
CA ILE A 39 6.38 -1.56 -5.79
C ILE A 39 7.20 -0.93 -6.92
N ASP A 40 6.52 -0.21 -7.80
CA ASP A 40 7.14 0.59 -8.85
C ASP A 40 7.03 2.08 -8.47
N ARG A 41 8.10 2.84 -8.68
CA ARG A 41 8.17 4.25 -8.34
C ARG A 41 8.65 5.10 -9.52
N SER A 42 8.10 6.30 -9.61
CA SER A 42 8.52 7.37 -10.52
C SER A 42 8.47 8.71 -9.78
N ALA A 43 8.93 9.80 -10.41
CA ALA A 43 8.97 11.13 -9.81
C ALA A 43 7.59 11.64 -9.33
N GLY A 44 6.51 11.24 -10.02
CA GLY A 44 5.14 11.70 -9.70
C GLY A 44 4.17 10.60 -9.27
N TRP A 45 4.59 9.34 -9.24
CA TRP A 45 3.69 8.25 -8.90
C TRP A 45 4.38 7.06 -8.23
N THR A 46 3.60 6.31 -7.46
CA THR A 46 3.97 5.01 -6.89
C THR A 46 2.85 4.04 -7.16
N LYS A 47 3.18 2.86 -7.68
CA LYS A 47 2.24 1.76 -7.88
C LYS A 47 2.62 0.62 -6.95
N LEU A 48 1.64 0.01 -6.30
CA LEU A 48 1.83 -1.20 -5.52
C LEU A 48 0.87 -2.26 -6.03
N PHE A 49 1.39 -3.47 -6.23
CA PHE A 49 0.61 -4.67 -6.43
C PHE A 49 1.08 -5.75 -5.45
N ALA A 50 0.16 -6.25 -4.64
CA ALA A 50 0.38 -7.34 -3.71
C ALA A 50 -0.57 -8.48 -4.02
N ARG A 51 -0.04 -9.71 -3.96
CA ARG A 51 -0.82 -10.94 -4.09
C ARG A 51 -0.43 -11.91 -2.99
N GLU A 52 -1.42 -12.48 -2.34
CA GLU A 52 -1.23 -13.59 -1.41
C GLU A 52 -0.61 -14.79 -2.14
N LEU A 53 0.44 -15.39 -1.58
CA LEU A 53 1.19 -16.46 -2.22
C LEU A 53 0.51 -17.84 -2.11
N GLY A 54 -0.44 -17.99 -1.21
CA GLY A 54 -1.21 -19.22 -0.99
C GLY A 54 -2.72 -19.10 -1.27
N GLY A 55 -3.17 -17.92 -1.73
CA GLY A 55 -4.60 -17.64 -1.87
C GLY A 55 -4.91 -16.75 -3.06
N ARG A 56 -6.04 -16.07 -2.99
CA ARG A 56 -6.59 -15.24 -4.08
C ARG A 56 -6.64 -13.76 -3.72
N GLU A 57 -6.27 -13.39 -2.49
CA GLU A 57 -6.32 -12.02 -2.06
C GLU A 57 -5.29 -11.16 -2.79
N ILE A 58 -5.75 -9.99 -3.21
CA ILE A 58 -4.93 -8.97 -3.84
C ILE A 58 -5.12 -7.63 -3.13
N VAL A 59 -4.07 -6.82 -3.14
CA VAL A 59 -4.13 -5.40 -2.78
C VAL A 59 -3.39 -4.63 -3.87
N SER A 60 -4.04 -3.63 -4.46
CA SER A 60 -3.46 -2.87 -5.57
C SER A 60 -3.92 -1.42 -5.57
N PHE A 61 -2.98 -0.50 -5.80
CA PHE A 61 -3.28 0.92 -5.92
C PHE A 61 -2.21 1.68 -6.72
N ASN A 62 -2.60 2.87 -7.16
CA ASN A 62 -1.69 3.93 -7.60
C ASN A 62 -1.77 5.10 -6.61
N LEU A 63 -0.63 5.73 -6.34
CA LEU A 63 -0.51 6.94 -5.56
C LEU A 63 0.16 8.00 -6.43
N TYR A 64 -0.50 9.14 -6.60
CA TYR A 64 0.01 10.25 -7.38
C TYR A 64 0.42 11.41 -6.48
N ARG A 65 1.49 12.10 -6.84
CA ARG A 65 1.92 13.35 -6.21
C ARG A 65 1.91 14.45 -7.25
N THR A 66 1.24 15.57 -6.97
CA THR A 66 1.23 16.73 -7.86
C THR A 66 2.45 17.62 -7.58
N ALA A 67 2.73 18.57 -8.47
CA ALA A 67 3.83 19.52 -8.29
C ALA A 67 3.60 20.45 -7.09
N GLU A 68 2.33 20.67 -6.73
CA GLU A 68 1.87 21.46 -5.59
C GLU A 68 1.93 20.69 -4.26
N GLY A 69 2.32 19.40 -4.31
CA GLY A 69 2.48 18.55 -3.13
C GLY A 69 1.22 17.79 -2.71
N GLU A 70 0.13 17.85 -3.48
CA GLU A 70 -1.06 17.06 -3.21
C GLU A 70 -0.79 15.57 -3.44
N VAL A 71 -1.40 14.73 -2.61
CA VAL A 71 -1.25 13.27 -2.69
C VAL A 71 -2.61 12.62 -2.91
N HIS A 72 -2.73 11.87 -4.00
CA HIS A 72 -3.97 11.22 -4.41
C HIS A 72 -3.81 9.69 -4.42
N LEU A 73 -4.50 9.02 -3.51
CA LEU A 73 -4.55 7.55 -3.45
C LEU A 73 -5.70 7.01 -4.33
N ARG A 74 -5.39 6.07 -5.22
CA ARG A 74 -6.33 5.43 -6.16
C ARG A 74 -6.25 3.90 -6.05
N PRO A 75 -7.05 3.27 -5.18
CA PRO A 75 -7.20 1.82 -5.11
C PRO A 75 -7.79 1.22 -6.40
N CYS A 76 -7.41 -0.01 -6.75
CA CYS A 76 -7.98 -0.74 -7.89
C CYS A 76 -9.11 -1.66 -7.41
N GLU A 77 -10.37 -1.29 -7.63
CA GLU A 77 -11.54 -2.14 -7.32
C GLU A 77 -11.67 -2.54 -5.83
N MET A 78 -11.12 -1.75 -4.91
CA MET A 78 -11.15 -1.98 -3.46
C MET A 78 -11.20 -0.68 -2.66
N SER A 79 -11.45 -0.76 -1.35
CA SER A 79 -11.53 0.42 -0.49
C SER A 79 -10.16 1.00 -0.16
N SER A 80 -10.10 2.32 0.08
CA SER A 80 -8.88 2.97 0.59
C SER A 80 -8.46 2.41 1.94
N ALA A 81 -9.42 2.08 2.81
CA ALA A 81 -9.15 1.48 4.12
C ALA A 81 -8.36 0.17 3.99
N LYS A 82 -8.80 -0.76 3.13
CA LYS A 82 -8.08 -2.03 2.88
C LYS A 82 -6.63 -1.80 2.44
N VAL A 83 -6.42 -0.83 1.56
CA VAL A 83 -5.08 -0.52 1.04
C VAL A 83 -4.18 0.10 2.11
N ILE A 84 -4.74 1.02 2.90
CA ILE A 84 -4.05 1.71 3.98
C ILE A 84 -3.64 0.71 5.07
N ASP A 85 -4.57 -0.13 5.50
CA ASP A 85 -4.33 -1.16 6.52
C ASP A 85 -3.31 -2.18 6.04
N PHE A 86 -3.42 -2.64 4.77
CA PHE A 86 -2.43 -3.54 4.17
C PHE A 86 -1.02 -2.97 4.25
N VAL A 87 -0.79 -1.76 3.77
CA VAL A 87 0.55 -1.17 3.74
C VAL A 87 1.07 -0.95 5.16
N ARG A 88 0.22 -0.51 6.09
CA ARG A 88 0.59 -0.31 7.50
C ARG A 88 0.98 -1.62 8.19
N GLY A 89 0.25 -2.70 7.92
CA GLY A 89 0.47 -4.01 8.54
C GLY A 89 1.48 -4.91 7.83
N PHE A 90 1.79 -4.66 6.54
CA PHE A 90 2.71 -5.50 5.79
C PHE A 90 4.12 -5.39 6.36
N SER A 91 4.72 -6.55 6.65
CA SER A 91 6.12 -6.67 7.07
C SER A 91 6.90 -7.41 6.01
N ALA A 92 7.74 -6.69 5.26
CA ALA A 92 8.67 -7.28 4.31
C ALA A 92 9.70 -8.16 5.05
N ASP A 93 10.06 -9.28 4.43
CA ASP A 93 11.15 -10.12 4.90
C ASP A 93 12.45 -9.32 4.88
N THR A 94 13.27 -9.45 5.91
CA THR A 94 14.60 -8.83 5.94
C THR A 94 15.55 -9.77 5.20
N SER A 95 16.23 -9.29 4.16
CA SER A 95 17.34 -10.03 3.53
C SER A 95 18.61 -9.90 4.35
#